data_AF-A0A2R6G8M5-F1
#
_entry.id   AF-A0A2R6G8M5-F1
#
_cell.length_a   1.000
_cell.length_b   1.000
_cell.length_c   1.000
_cell.angle_alpha   90.00
_cell.angle_beta   90.00
_cell.angle_gamma   90.00
#
_symmetry.space_group_name_H-M   'P 1'
#
loop_
_entity.id
_entity.type
_entity.pdbx_description
1 polymer ?
#
loop_
_entity_poly.entity_id
_entity_poly.type
_entity_poly.pdbx_seq_one_letter_code
_entity_poly.pdbx_strand_id
1 'polypeptide(L)'
;MSTDKTFGDYGGQYVPESLMPAIEELTDAYERYVLDDEDGFMDEFRRRLADFGGRPLPLQHAESLSARYDTAVYLKREDLLHGGAHKLNNALGQVLLAKYMGKERIIAETGAGQHGTATAMAAAHLDMPCEIYMGETDIRRQRPNVFRMRTNGAEVTPVTTGRGTLKEAISETMRDWATTVETTHYVIGSVVGPAPFPAMVRDFQAVISEEAREQAIEKEGRLPDAVLACAGGGSNTMGTFAHFVDDDGAEPRAVGRRGGRGRPQLGVAVDRRRGGPPRRAHQTPAGLPRPDHGVALGVGGAGLRRRRAGTRLPRRRGPRRGGQRRRRQRAGGLPPPLPG
;
A
#
# COMPACT_ATOMS: atom_id res chain seq x y z
N MET A 1 0.97 8.94 11.95
CA MET A 1 -0.19 8.73 11.05
C MET A 1 -1.33 8.14 11.87
N SER A 2 -2.60 8.27 11.46
CA SER A 2 -3.75 7.83 12.29
C SER A 2 -3.74 6.32 12.56
N THR A 3 -3.95 5.93 13.82
CA THR A 3 -4.23 4.55 14.28
C THR A 3 -5.68 4.14 14.05
N ASP A 4 -6.42 4.91 13.24
CA ASP A 4 -7.77 4.54 12.82
C ASP A 4 -7.73 3.16 12.14
N LYS A 5 -8.46 2.22 12.72
CA LYS A 5 -8.65 0.87 12.18
C LYS A 5 -9.35 0.88 10.81
N THR A 6 -9.82 2.04 10.34
CA THR A 6 -10.56 2.22 9.08
C THR A 6 -9.99 3.36 8.22
N PHE A 7 -10.17 3.24 6.91
CA PHE A 7 -9.90 4.26 5.90
C PHE A 7 -11.22 4.78 5.34
N GLY A 8 -11.79 5.80 5.99
CA GLY A 8 -13.16 6.22 5.73
C GLY A 8 -14.14 5.08 6.07
N ASP A 9 -14.93 4.65 5.09
CA ASP A 9 -15.92 3.57 5.24
C ASP A 9 -15.33 2.15 5.05
N TYR A 10 -14.03 2.03 4.78
CA TYR A 10 -13.36 0.77 4.46
C TYR A 10 -12.40 0.34 5.57
N GLY A 11 -12.09 -0.97 5.67
CA GLY A 11 -11.17 -1.50 6.68
C GLY A 11 -11.90 -2.02 7.91
N GLY A 12 -11.24 -2.02 9.07
CA GLY A 12 -11.74 -2.60 10.32
C GLY A 12 -11.11 -3.95 10.65
N GLN A 13 -11.63 -4.60 11.69
CA GLN A 13 -11.18 -5.91 12.17
C GLN A 13 -12.36 -6.89 12.11
N TYR A 14 -12.56 -7.51 10.95
CA TYR A 14 -13.62 -8.51 10.73
C TYR A 14 -13.02 -9.91 10.75
N VAL A 15 -12.66 -10.39 11.94
CA VAL A 15 -12.06 -11.71 12.17
C VAL A 15 -12.74 -12.43 13.33
N PRO A 16 -12.62 -13.77 13.43
CA PRO A 16 -13.03 -14.50 14.63
C PRO A 16 -12.37 -13.96 15.90
N GLU A 17 -13.10 -13.98 17.01
CA GLU A 17 -12.62 -13.53 18.32
C GLU A 17 -11.30 -14.21 18.74
N SER A 18 -11.11 -15.48 18.37
CA SER A 18 -9.89 -16.24 18.66
C SER A 18 -8.62 -15.64 18.05
N LEU A 19 -8.74 -14.76 17.04
CA LEU A 19 -7.61 -14.06 16.41
C LEU A 19 -7.40 -12.64 16.97
N MET A 20 -8.28 -12.13 17.84
CA MET A 20 -8.17 -10.77 18.36
C MET A 20 -6.88 -10.54 19.16
N PRO A 21 -6.45 -11.45 20.06
CA PRO A 21 -5.19 -11.27 20.80
C PRO A 21 -3.98 -11.15 19.85
N ALA A 22 -3.95 -11.95 18.78
CA ALA A 22 -2.93 -11.90 17.73
C ALA A 22 -2.82 -10.53 17.06
N ILE A 23 -3.99 -9.98 16.77
CA ILE A 23 -4.15 -8.76 16.01
C ILE A 23 -3.83 -7.54 16.88
N GLU A 24 -4.14 -7.62 18.17
CA GLU A 24 -3.75 -6.60 19.16
C GLU A 24 -2.23 -6.62 19.37
N GLU A 25 -1.64 -7.80 19.58
CA GLU A 25 -0.18 -7.94 19.68
C GLU A 25 0.54 -7.40 18.42
N LEU A 26 0.02 -7.70 17.23
CA LEU A 26 0.56 -7.17 15.99
C LEU A 26 0.36 -5.66 15.85
N THR A 27 -0.79 -5.12 16.30
CA THR A 27 -1.04 -3.67 16.33
C THR A 27 0.00 -2.98 17.20
N ASP A 28 0.20 -3.48 18.42
CA ASP A 28 1.14 -2.90 19.38
C ASP A 28 2.57 -2.98 18.86
N ALA A 29 2.97 -4.12 18.27
CA ALA A 29 4.30 -4.28 17.67
C ALA A 29 4.51 -3.36 16.46
N TYR A 30 3.49 -3.20 15.61
CA TYR A 30 3.56 -2.29 14.46
C TYR A 30 3.66 -0.82 14.91
N GLU A 31 2.86 -0.39 15.88
CA GLU A 31 2.95 0.96 16.44
C GLU A 31 4.34 1.19 17.04
N ARG A 32 4.79 0.28 17.91
CA ARG A 32 6.06 0.39 18.62
C ARG A 32 7.28 0.40 17.69
N TYR A 33 7.43 -0.64 16.88
CA TYR A 33 8.67 -0.85 16.13
C TYR A 33 8.63 -0.17 14.75
N VAL A 34 7.49 -0.11 14.08
CA VAL A 34 7.45 0.43 12.71
C VAL A 34 7.12 1.91 12.69
N LEU A 35 6.15 2.37 13.50
CA LEU A 35 5.75 3.78 13.52
C LEU A 35 6.60 4.64 14.44
N ASP A 36 6.87 4.14 15.64
CA ASP A 36 7.68 4.85 16.63
C ASP A 36 9.18 4.54 16.51
N ASP A 37 9.54 3.62 15.61
CA ASP A 37 10.93 3.21 15.31
C ASP A 37 11.72 2.79 16.55
N GLU A 38 11.04 2.15 17.51
CA GLU A 38 11.69 1.61 18.71
C GLU A 38 12.79 0.62 18.30
N ASP A 39 13.91 0.68 19.03
CA ASP A 39 15.13 -0.10 18.78
C ASP A 39 15.78 0.09 17.39
N GLY A 40 15.35 1.09 16.61
CA GLY A 40 15.89 1.37 15.28
C GLY A 40 15.48 0.31 14.24
N PHE A 41 14.27 -0.25 14.39
CA PHE A 41 13.72 -1.26 13.50
C PHE A 41 13.75 -0.82 12.03
N MET A 42 13.36 0.42 11.72
CA MET A 42 13.30 0.92 10.35
C MET A 42 14.69 1.10 9.75
N ASP A 43 15.69 1.44 10.57
CA ASP A 43 17.09 1.46 10.14
C ASP A 43 17.59 0.05 9.82
N GLU A 44 17.27 -0.95 10.65
CA GLU A 44 17.61 -2.35 10.36
C GLU A 44 16.90 -2.85 9.10
N PHE A 45 15.61 -2.55 8.96
CA PHE A 45 14.82 -2.91 7.79
C PHE A 45 15.42 -2.33 6.51
N ARG A 46 15.77 -1.04 6.51
CA ARG A 46 16.41 -0.37 5.36
C ARG A 46 17.77 -0.97 5.03
N ARG A 47 18.61 -1.24 6.04
CA ARG A 47 19.91 -1.92 5.83
C ARG A 47 19.72 -3.28 5.17
N ARG A 48 18.78 -4.09 5.65
CA ARG A 48 18.50 -5.41 5.05
C ARG A 48 17.92 -5.30 3.65
N LEU A 49 17.05 -4.32 3.37
CA LEU A 49 16.58 -4.07 2.01
C LEU A 49 17.71 -3.68 1.05
N ALA A 50 18.71 -2.94 1.52
CA ALA A 50 19.90 -2.63 0.74
C ALA A 50 20.75 -3.89 0.51
N ASP A 51 21.19 -4.54 1.59
CA ASP A 51 22.18 -5.63 1.55
C ASP A 51 21.62 -6.91 0.92
N PHE A 52 20.37 -7.26 1.22
CA PHE A 52 19.72 -8.49 0.75
C PHE A 52 18.76 -8.24 -0.41
N GLY A 53 18.02 -7.12 -0.39
CA GLY A 53 17.05 -6.78 -1.41
C GLY A 53 17.66 -6.15 -2.67
N GLY A 54 18.79 -5.46 -2.54
CA GLY A 54 19.45 -4.71 -3.61
C GLY A 54 18.90 -3.29 -3.82
N ARG A 55 18.24 -2.70 -2.81
CA ARG A 55 17.73 -1.32 -2.90
C ARG A 55 18.86 -0.27 -2.72
N PRO A 56 18.74 0.94 -3.29
CA PRO A 56 17.62 1.44 -4.09
C PRO A 56 17.59 0.88 -5.52
N LEU A 57 16.39 0.78 -6.10
CA LEU A 57 16.21 0.26 -7.47
C LEU A 57 16.11 1.40 -8.49
N PRO A 58 16.57 1.22 -9.73
CA PRO A 58 16.62 2.31 -10.70
C PRO A 58 15.22 2.74 -11.19
N LEU A 59 15.08 4.04 -11.44
CA LEU A 59 14.02 4.61 -12.27
C LEU A 59 14.56 4.76 -13.70
N GLN A 60 14.17 3.85 -14.59
CA GLN A 60 14.72 3.77 -15.94
C GLN A 60 13.89 4.58 -16.94
N HIS A 61 14.52 5.46 -17.73
CA HIS A 61 13.88 6.07 -18.90
C HIS A 61 13.70 5.03 -20.01
N ALA A 62 12.46 4.80 -20.44
CA ALA A 62 12.13 3.83 -21.47
C ALA A 62 12.05 4.52 -22.84
N GLU A 63 13.20 4.69 -23.50
CA GLU A 63 13.33 5.47 -24.76
C GLU A 63 12.34 5.05 -25.84
N SER A 64 12.23 3.75 -26.12
CA SER A 64 11.35 3.25 -27.19
C SER A 64 9.86 3.43 -26.87
N LEU A 65 9.46 3.29 -25.60
CA LEU A 65 8.09 3.57 -25.17
C LEU A 65 7.80 5.07 -25.24
N SER A 66 8.79 5.88 -24.85
CA SER A 66 8.66 7.32 -24.82
C SER A 66 8.50 7.89 -26.23
N ALA A 67 9.34 7.46 -27.16
CA ALA A 67 9.23 7.82 -28.57
C ALA A 67 7.91 7.35 -29.20
N ARG A 68 7.42 6.16 -28.81
CA ARG A 68 6.16 5.62 -29.36
C ARG A 68 4.93 6.44 -28.96
N TYR A 69 4.93 7.00 -27.76
CA TYR A 69 3.77 7.70 -27.19
C TYR A 69 3.96 9.22 -27.08
N ASP A 70 5.08 9.74 -27.60
CA ASP A 70 5.46 11.15 -27.52
C ASP A 70 5.34 11.71 -26.10
N THR A 71 5.84 10.94 -25.13
CA THR A 71 5.73 11.25 -23.70
C THR A 71 6.89 10.61 -22.94
N ALA A 72 7.41 11.24 -21.90
CA ALA A 72 8.49 10.66 -21.10
C ALA A 72 7.95 9.50 -20.24
N VAL A 73 8.34 8.27 -20.57
CA VAL A 73 7.94 7.06 -19.84
C VAL A 73 9.10 6.57 -19.00
N TYR A 74 8.88 6.48 -17.70
CA TYR A 74 9.83 5.92 -16.74
C TYR A 74 9.29 4.61 -16.14
N LEU A 75 10.20 3.65 -15.94
CA LEU A 75 9.90 2.36 -15.32
C LEU A 75 10.63 2.27 -13.97
N LYS A 76 9.87 2.21 -12.87
CA LYS A 76 10.43 1.88 -11.55
C LYS A 76 10.69 0.37 -11.49
N ARG A 77 11.97 -0.02 -11.49
CA ARG A 77 12.42 -1.39 -11.76
C ARG A 77 12.32 -2.33 -10.56
N GLU A 78 11.14 -2.48 -9.98
CA GLU A 78 10.87 -3.46 -8.90
C GLU A 78 11.06 -4.92 -9.35
N ASP A 79 11.15 -5.18 -10.64
CA ASP A 79 11.52 -6.48 -11.21
C ASP A 79 12.98 -6.86 -10.93
N LEU A 80 13.85 -5.88 -10.63
CA LEU A 80 15.25 -6.10 -10.25
C LEU A 80 15.45 -6.35 -8.75
N LEU A 81 14.40 -6.18 -7.93
CA LEU A 81 14.48 -6.51 -6.51
C LEU A 81 14.85 -7.99 -6.35
N HIS A 82 15.66 -8.34 -5.36
CA HIS A 82 15.96 -9.74 -5.10
C HIS A 82 14.65 -10.55 -4.96
N GLY A 83 14.58 -11.68 -5.67
CA GLY A 83 13.35 -12.47 -5.78
C GLY A 83 12.50 -12.16 -7.03
N GLY A 84 12.66 -11.00 -7.65
CA GLY A 84 12.10 -10.61 -8.95
C GLY A 84 10.76 -9.86 -8.89
N ALA A 85 10.34 -9.39 -7.72
CA ALA A 85 9.10 -8.63 -7.54
C ALA A 85 9.11 -7.82 -6.25
N HIS A 86 8.29 -6.76 -6.18
CA HIS A 86 8.06 -5.90 -5.02
C HIS A 86 7.63 -6.62 -3.72
N LYS A 87 7.29 -7.92 -3.80
CA LYS A 87 6.82 -8.72 -2.67
C LYS A 87 7.85 -8.86 -1.56
N LEU A 88 9.15 -8.83 -1.89
CA LEU A 88 10.21 -8.93 -0.88
C LEU A 88 10.18 -7.76 0.12
N ASN A 89 9.84 -6.54 -0.30
CA ASN A 89 9.75 -5.38 0.61
C ASN A 89 8.87 -5.69 1.82
N ASN A 90 7.66 -6.18 1.55
CA ASN A 90 6.69 -6.52 2.58
C ASN A 90 7.05 -7.80 3.36
N ALA A 91 7.50 -8.84 2.65
CA ALA A 91 7.85 -10.11 3.30
C ALA A 91 9.01 -9.92 4.30
N LEU A 92 10.05 -9.19 3.91
CA LEU A 92 11.19 -8.91 4.77
C LEU A 92 10.79 -8.07 6.00
N GLY A 93 9.95 -7.05 5.82
CA GLY A 93 9.45 -6.22 6.92
C GLY A 93 8.63 -7.02 7.93
N GLN A 94 7.69 -7.85 7.47
CA GLN A 94 6.86 -8.66 8.37
C GLN A 94 7.65 -9.78 9.06
N VAL A 95 8.57 -10.46 8.37
CA VAL A 95 9.42 -11.48 9.01
C VAL A 95 10.37 -10.84 10.01
N LEU A 96 10.92 -9.66 9.72
CA LEU A 96 11.72 -8.92 10.71
C LEU A 96 10.88 -8.54 11.93
N LEU A 97 9.67 -8.02 11.72
CA LEU A 97 8.76 -7.69 12.81
C LEU A 97 8.41 -8.91 13.66
N ALA A 98 8.21 -10.08 13.04
CA ALA A 98 8.00 -11.33 13.74
C ALA A 98 9.16 -11.68 14.69
N LYS A 99 10.42 -11.37 14.33
CA LYS A 99 11.57 -11.53 15.24
C LYS A 99 11.53 -10.57 16.43
N TYR A 100 11.16 -9.31 16.20
CA TYR A 100 11.00 -8.31 17.26
C TYR A 100 9.83 -8.66 18.21
N MET A 101 8.82 -9.36 17.68
CA MET A 101 7.71 -9.93 18.46
C MET A 101 8.08 -11.24 19.18
N GLY A 102 9.28 -11.80 18.96
CA GLY A 102 9.69 -13.07 19.56
C GLY A 102 8.98 -14.31 18.99
N LYS A 103 8.44 -14.22 17.77
CA LYS A 103 7.79 -15.36 17.10
C LYS A 103 8.84 -16.36 16.60
N GLU A 104 8.46 -17.62 16.59
CA GLU A 104 9.35 -18.75 16.28
C GLU A 104 9.11 -19.31 14.87
N ARG A 105 7.96 -19.02 14.26
CA ARG A 105 7.54 -19.62 12.99
C ARG A 105 6.81 -18.61 12.10
N ILE A 106 7.03 -18.73 10.79
CA ILE A 106 6.38 -17.95 9.76
C ILE A 106 5.44 -18.84 8.95
N ILE A 107 4.23 -18.35 8.72
CA ILE A 107 3.31 -18.93 7.74
C ILE A 107 2.87 -17.92 6.70
N ALA A 108 2.61 -18.38 5.49
CA ALA A 108 2.02 -17.59 4.42
C ALA A 108 1.20 -18.45 3.47
N GLU A 109 0.29 -17.83 2.76
CA GLU A 109 -0.43 -18.44 1.65
C GLU A 109 0.18 -18.00 0.30
N THR A 110 -0.01 -18.77 -0.76
CA THR A 110 0.32 -18.27 -2.10
C THR A 110 -0.50 -18.91 -3.20
N GLY A 111 -0.73 -18.14 -4.27
CA GLY A 111 -1.39 -18.60 -5.50
C GLY A 111 -0.39 -18.66 -6.66
N ALA A 112 0.00 -17.50 -7.20
CA ALA A 112 1.00 -17.44 -8.27
C ALA A 112 2.42 -17.84 -7.82
N GLY A 113 2.69 -17.91 -6.51
CA GLY A 113 3.99 -18.32 -5.97
C GLY A 113 4.95 -17.17 -5.62
N GLN A 114 4.72 -15.95 -6.12
CA GLN A 114 5.63 -14.81 -5.85
C GLN A 114 5.65 -14.37 -4.39
N HIS A 115 4.47 -14.31 -3.74
CA HIS A 115 4.40 -13.99 -2.30
C HIS A 115 5.13 -15.06 -1.48
N GLY A 116 4.76 -16.32 -1.67
CA GLY A 116 5.42 -17.42 -0.97
C GLY A 116 6.94 -17.49 -1.22
N THR A 117 7.42 -17.23 -2.43
CA THR A 117 8.87 -17.20 -2.70
C THR A 117 9.55 -16.07 -1.93
N ALA A 118 8.95 -14.88 -1.88
CA ALA A 118 9.48 -13.77 -1.10
C ALA A 118 9.49 -14.05 0.42
N THR A 119 8.43 -14.66 0.95
CA THR A 119 8.35 -15.07 2.36
C THR A 119 9.41 -16.12 2.70
N ALA A 120 9.55 -17.16 1.87
CA ALA A 120 10.57 -18.19 2.06
C ALA A 120 11.99 -17.60 2.07
N MET A 121 12.28 -16.69 1.13
CA MET A 121 13.58 -15.99 1.07
C MET A 121 13.84 -15.12 2.30
N ALA A 122 12.84 -14.34 2.74
CA ALA A 122 12.96 -13.49 3.92
C ALA A 122 13.15 -14.31 5.20
N ALA A 123 12.37 -15.39 5.35
CA ALA A 123 12.47 -16.30 6.48
C ALA A 123 13.83 -17.02 6.53
N ALA A 124 14.33 -17.50 5.38
CA ALA A 124 15.67 -18.09 5.28
C ALA A 124 16.77 -17.07 5.64
N HIS A 125 16.66 -15.83 5.15
CA HIS A 125 17.63 -14.77 5.45
C HIS A 125 17.65 -14.37 6.94
N LEU A 126 16.50 -14.50 7.62
CA LEU A 126 16.31 -14.13 9.01
C LEU A 126 16.35 -15.31 9.98
N ASP A 127 16.66 -16.52 9.48
CA ASP A 127 16.74 -17.77 10.22
C ASP A 127 15.43 -18.11 10.97
N MET A 128 14.31 -18.07 10.24
CA MET A 128 12.98 -18.43 10.77
C MET A 128 12.40 -19.61 9.99
N PRO A 129 11.91 -20.66 10.67
CA PRO A 129 11.09 -21.71 10.07
C PRO A 129 9.91 -21.12 9.30
N CYS A 130 9.70 -21.60 8.06
CA CYS A 130 8.67 -21.09 7.18
C CYS A 130 7.83 -22.22 6.57
N GLU A 131 6.51 -22.12 6.68
CA GLU A 131 5.57 -23.00 6.00
C GLU A 131 4.65 -22.19 5.08
N ILE A 132 4.43 -22.71 3.87
CA ILE A 132 3.67 -22.02 2.83
C ILE A 132 2.53 -22.89 2.35
N TYR A 133 1.31 -22.40 2.56
CA TYR A 133 0.10 -23.03 2.07
C TYR A 133 -0.15 -22.64 0.61
N MET A 134 -0.26 -23.63 -0.27
CA MET A 134 -0.48 -23.41 -1.69
C MET A 134 -1.51 -24.40 -2.22
N GLY A 135 -2.50 -23.91 -2.95
CA GLY A 135 -3.51 -24.76 -3.56
C GLY A 135 -2.90 -25.79 -4.52
N GLU A 136 -3.36 -27.04 -4.48
CA GLU A 136 -2.78 -28.12 -5.29
C GLU A 136 -2.79 -27.81 -6.80
N THR A 137 -3.87 -27.16 -7.27
CA THR A 137 -3.97 -26.72 -8.67
C THR A 137 -2.89 -25.70 -9.02
N ASP A 138 -2.61 -24.78 -8.09
CA ASP A 138 -1.61 -23.73 -8.25
C ASP A 138 -0.19 -24.29 -8.17
N ILE A 139 0.07 -25.28 -7.29
CA ILE A 139 1.35 -26.01 -7.23
C ILE A 139 1.69 -26.63 -8.58
N ARG A 140 0.73 -27.30 -9.23
CA ARG A 140 0.93 -27.94 -10.54
C ARG A 140 1.26 -26.91 -11.62
N ARG A 141 0.66 -25.71 -11.56
CA ARG A 141 0.86 -24.63 -12.54
C ARG A 141 2.14 -23.83 -12.31
N GLN A 142 2.56 -23.69 -11.05
CA GLN A 142 3.65 -22.80 -10.62
C GLN A 142 4.84 -23.57 -10.07
N ARG A 143 5.15 -24.73 -10.67
CA ARG A 143 6.29 -25.60 -10.28
C ARG A 143 7.61 -24.84 -10.09
N PRO A 144 7.99 -23.86 -10.94
CA PRO A 144 9.22 -23.10 -10.71
C PRO A 144 9.24 -22.35 -9.38
N ASN A 145 8.13 -21.73 -8.97
CA ASN A 145 8.05 -21.01 -7.69
C ASN A 145 8.02 -21.98 -6.50
N VAL A 146 7.35 -23.14 -6.63
CA VAL A 146 7.38 -24.20 -5.61
C VAL A 146 8.81 -24.69 -5.36
N PHE A 147 9.58 -24.89 -6.44
CA PHE A 147 10.98 -25.27 -6.34
C PHE A 147 11.82 -24.19 -5.63
N ARG A 148 11.61 -22.91 -5.97
CA ARG A 148 12.30 -21.79 -5.30
C ARG A 148 11.97 -21.71 -3.81
N MET A 149 10.72 -21.90 -3.42
CA MET A 149 10.31 -21.92 -2.01
C MET A 149 11.04 -23.02 -1.23
N ARG A 150 11.04 -24.26 -1.75
CA ARG A 150 11.73 -25.39 -1.11
C ARG A 150 13.25 -25.23 -1.06
N THR A 151 13.85 -24.60 -2.09
CA THR A 151 15.29 -24.32 -2.11
C THR A 151 15.69 -23.33 -1.02
N ASN A 152 14.78 -22.43 -0.63
CA ASN A 152 14.97 -21.54 0.52
C ASN A 152 14.57 -22.21 1.86
N GLY A 153 14.41 -23.52 1.91
CA GLY A 153 14.12 -24.26 3.14
C GLY A 153 12.67 -24.17 3.64
N ALA A 154 11.76 -23.53 2.90
CA ALA A 154 10.36 -23.46 3.30
C ALA A 154 9.64 -24.80 3.03
N GLU A 155 8.80 -25.22 3.98
CA GLU A 155 7.81 -26.26 3.77
C GLU A 155 6.70 -25.74 2.86
N VAL A 156 6.23 -26.56 1.91
CA VAL A 156 5.14 -26.20 1.01
C VAL A 156 4.01 -27.18 1.17
N THR A 157 2.97 -26.76 1.89
CA THR A 157 1.82 -27.58 2.26
C THR A 157 0.73 -27.49 1.19
N PRO A 158 0.43 -28.58 0.48
CA PRO A 158 -0.58 -28.59 -0.58
C PRO A 158 -1.99 -28.53 0.02
N VAL A 159 -2.77 -27.54 -0.39
CA VAL A 159 -4.18 -27.43 -0.02
C VAL A 159 -5.04 -28.12 -1.08
N THR A 160 -5.58 -29.28 -0.71
CA THR A 160 -6.40 -30.15 -1.58
C THR A 160 -7.91 -29.94 -1.43
N THR A 161 -8.33 -29.21 -0.40
CA THR A 161 -9.74 -28.88 -0.18
C THR A 161 -10.30 -28.01 -1.31
N GLY A 162 -11.59 -28.15 -1.59
CA GLY A 162 -12.30 -27.30 -2.55
C GLY A 162 -11.70 -27.36 -3.96
N ARG A 163 -11.44 -26.20 -4.55
CA ARG A 163 -10.80 -26.11 -5.89
C ARG A 163 -9.27 -26.19 -5.83
N GLY A 164 -8.69 -26.22 -4.63
CA GLY A 164 -7.24 -26.19 -4.44
C GLY A 164 -6.60 -24.95 -5.06
N THR A 165 -7.13 -23.76 -4.77
CA THR A 165 -6.61 -22.46 -5.26
C THR A 165 -6.24 -21.54 -4.10
N LEU A 166 -5.74 -20.34 -4.39
CA LEU A 166 -5.44 -19.29 -3.40
C LEU A 166 -6.52 -19.10 -2.33
N LYS A 167 -7.81 -19.14 -2.69
CA LYS A 167 -8.89 -18.94 -1.70
C LYS A 167 -8.85 -20.00 -0.59
N GLU A 168 -8.65 -21.25 -0.96
CA GLU A 168 -8.56 -22.35 0.00
C GLU A 168 -7.24 -22.27 0.79
N ALA A 169 -6.15 -21.88 0.14
CA ALA A 169 -4.87 -21.65 0.83
C ALA A 169 -4.95 -20.56 1.92
N ILE A 170 -5.65 -19.45 1.66
CA ILE A 170 -5.92 -18.41 2.68
C ILE A 170 -6.66 -19.03 3.87
N SER A 171 -7.68 -19.85 3.60
CA SER A 171 -8.53 -20.42 4.66
C SER A 171 -7.75 -21.36 5.56
N GLU A 172 -6.90 -22.22 4.98
CA GLU A 172 -6.05 -23.13 5.76
C GLU A 172 -4.97 -22.39 6.54
N THR A 173 -4.35 -21.36 5.94
CA THR A 173 -3.36 -20.53 6.65
C THR A 173 -3.98 -19.83 7.86
N MET A 174 -5.20 -19.29 7.72
CA MET A 174 -5.91 -18.66 8.84
C MET A 174 -6.30 -19.67 9.93
N ARG A 175 -6.62 -20.92 9.56
CA ARG A 175 -6.92 -21.99 10.53
C ARG A 175 -5.68 -22.36 11.35
N ASP A 176 -4.54 -22.57 10.68
CA ASP A 176 -3.27 -22.81 11.38
C ASP A 176 -2.97 -21.65 12.32
N TRP A 177 -3.00 -20.42 11.80
CA TRP A 177 -2.69 -19.24 12.60
C TRP A 177 -3.55 -19.13 13.86
N ALA A 178 -4.84 -19.42 13.76
CA ALA A 178 -5.74 -19.39 14.91
C ALA A 178 -5.40 -20.40 16.01
N THR A 179 -4.64 -21.45 15.69
CA THR A 179 -4.20 -22.48 16.64
C THR A 179 -2.76 -22.31 17.12
N THR A 180 -1.95 -21.53 16.41
CA THR A 180 -0.50 -21.38 16.67
C THR A 180 -0.07 -19.94 16.92
N VAL A 181 -1.04 -19.06 17.21
CA VAL A 181 -0.86 -17.61 17.24
C VAL A 181 0.22 -17.08 18.18
N GLU A 182 0.43 -17.78 19.30
CA GLU A 182 1.41 -17.39 20.32
C GLU A 182 2.84 -17.45 19.76
N THR A 183 3.14 -18.46 18.93
CA THR A 183 4.48 -18.74 18.40
C THR A 183 4.63 -18.42 16.92
N THR A 184 3.53 -18.23 16.19
CA THR A 184 3.51 -18.12 14.73
C THR A 184 3.04 -16.75 14.24
N HIS A 185 3.79 -16.16 13.31
CA HIS A 185 3.36 -14.96 12.58
C HIS A 185 2.85 -15.31 11.17
N TYR A 186 1.68 -14.77 10.83
CA TYR A 186 1.11 -14.87 9.49
C TYR A 186 1.53 -13.70 8.61
N VAL A 187 2.38 -13.97 7.61
CA VAL A 187 2.87 -12.97 6.65
C VAL A 187 1.86 -12.78 5.53
N ILE A 188 1.07 -11.71 5.62
CA ILE A 188 0.04 -11.41 4.61
C ILE A 188 0.67 -10.84 3.33
N GLY A 189 0.18 -11.28 2.17
CA GLY A 189 0.80 -10.94 0.88
C GLY A 189 0.34 -9.65 0.21
N SER A 190 -0.64 -8.93 0.76
CA SER A 190 -1.16 -7.71 0.13
C SER A 190 -1.89 -6.80 1.13
N VAL A 191 -2.30 -5.62 0.66
CA VAL A 191 -3.06 -4.62 1.42
C VAL A 191 -4.53 -5.06 1.55
N VAL A 192 -4.72 -6.14 2.30
CA VAL A 192 -5.99 -6.80 2.61
C VAL A 192 -5.95 -7.28 4.06
N GLY A 193 -7.07 -7.83 4.55
CA GLY A 193 -7.16 -8.35 5.92
C GLY A 193 -7.52 -7.29 6.96
N PRO A 194 -7.60 -7.68 8.24
CA PRO A 194 -7.93 -6.78 9.34
C PRO A 194 -6.80 -5.77 9.59
N ALA A 195 -7.13 -4.61 10.15
CA ALA A 195 -6.11 -3.74 10.74
C ALA A 195 -5.26 -4.52 11.77
N PRO A 196 -3.92 -4.38 11.77
CA PRO A 196 -3.13 -3.32 11.12
C PRO A 196 -2.57 -3.68 9.72
N PHE A 197 -2.83 -4.89 9.21
CA PHE A 197 -2.18 -5.40 7.99
C PHE A 197 -2.22 -4.45 6.78
N PRO A 198 -3.36 -3.81 6.40
CA PRO A 198 -3.37 -2.90 5.26
C PRO A 198 -2.41 -1.71 5.40
N ALA A 199 -2.31 -1.11 6.59
CA ALA A 199 -1.42 0.02 6.85
C ALA A 199 0.04 -0.43 6.85
N MET A 200 0.34 -1.51 7.57
CA MET A 200 1.68 -2.09 7.66
C MET A 200 2.23 -2.50 6.29
N VAL A 201 1.44 -3.21 5.47
CA VAL A 201 1.85 -3.64 4.12
C VAL A 201 2.09 -2.42 3.21
N ARG A 202 1.29 -1.36 3.33
CA ARG A 202 1.52 -0.11 2.59
C ARG A 202 2.86 0.48 2.98
N ASP A 203 3.15 0.57 4.28
CA ASP A 203 4.34 1.25 4.79
C ASP A 203 5.62 0.51 4.41
N PHE A 204 5.65 -0.81 4.50
CA PHE A 204 6.79 -1.59 4.00
C PHE A 204 6.97 -1.49 2.48
N GLN A 205 5.92 -1.15 1.73
CA GLN A 205 6.00 -0.93 0.28
C GLN A 205 6.25 0.54 -0.10
N ALA A 206 6.19 1.48 0.86
CA ALA A 206 6.28 2.92 0.57
C ALA A 206 7.65 3.33 0.02
N VAL A 207 8.70 2.56 0.33
CA VAL A 207 10.06 2.69 -0.20
C VAL A 207 10.10 2.79 -1.74
N ILE A 208 9.12 2.17 -2.42
CA ILE A 208 8.99 2.27 -3.89
C ILE A 208 8.76 3.72 -4.31
N SER A 209 7.78 4.37 -3.69
CA SER A 209 7.43 5.75 -3.99
C SER A 209 8.44 6.76 -3.46
N GLU A 210 9.08 6.46 -2.33
CA GLU A 210 10.14 7.29 -1.75
C GLU A 210 11.29 7.45 -2.75
N GLU A 211 11.85 6.32 -3.17
CA GLU A 211 12.94 6.30 -4.15
C GLU A 211 12.49 6.84 -5.52
N ALA A 212 11.28 6.47 -6.00
CA ALA A 212 10.80 6.93 -7.30
C ALA A 212 10.63 8.46 -7.33
N ARG A 213 10.19 9.06 -6.22
CA ARG A 213 10.01 10.50 -6.10
C ARG A 213 11.35 11.23 -6.13
N GLU A 214 12.32 10.76 -5.35
CA GLU A 214 13.68 11.34 -5.35
C GLU A 214 14.34 11.22 -6.71
N GLN A 215 14.28 10.03 -7.32
CA GLN A 215 14.87 9.75 -8.63
C GLN A 215 14.21 10.54 -9.76
N ALA A 216 12.89 10.79 -9.68
CA ALA A 216 12.20 11.61 -10.66
C ALA A 216 12.65 13.08 -10.59
N ILE A 217 12.77 13.63 -9.38
CA ILE A 217 13.26 15.00 -9.17
C ILE A 217 14.72 15.11 -9.64
N GLU A 218 15.57 14.12 -9.34
CA GLU A 218 16.97 14.10 -9.78
C GLU A 218 17.09 14.09 -11.32
N LYS A 219 16.26 13.30 -12.01
CA LYS A 219 16.36 13.11 -13.47
C LYS A 219 15.67 14.21 -14.28
N GLU A 220 14.53 14.69 -13.82
CA GLU A 220 13.65 15.60 -14.58
C GLU A 220 13.49 16.98 -13.94
N GLY A 221 14.06 17.20 -12.74
CA GLY A 221 13.91 18.46 -12.00
C GLY A 221 12.49 18.72 -11.48
N ARG A 222 11.58 17.75 -11.59
CA ARG A 222 10.16 17.87 -11.25
C ARG A 222 9.54 16.53 -10.88
N LEU A 223 8.33 16.58 -10.32
CA LEU A 223 7.50 15.39 -10.11
C LEU A 223 6.91 14.89 -11.44
N PRO A 224 6.63 13.59 -11.56
CA PRO A 224 5.97 13.04 -12.74
C PRO A 224 4.52 13.52 -12.83
N ASP A 225 4.03 13.77 -14.05
CA ASP A 225 2.64 14.19 -14.27
C ASP A 225 1.63 13.12 -13.82
N ALA A 226 1.98 11.85 -13.99
CA ALA A 226 1.17 10.71 -13.55
C ALA A 226 2.03 9.55 -13.07
N VAL A 227 1.51 8.79 -12.11
CA VAL A 227 2.14 7.57 -11.59
C VAL A 227 1.18 6.40 -11.80
N LEU A 228 1.66 5.35 -12.47
CA LEU A 228 0.82 4.20 -12.83
C LEU A 228 1.27 2.92 -12.14
N ALA A 229 0.31 2.16 -11.63
CA ALA A 229 0.55 0.85 -11.02
C ALA A 229 -0.60 -0.12 -11.31
N CYS A 230 -0.29 -1.41 -11.49
CA CYS A 230 -1.32 -2.43 -11.64
C CYS A 230 -2.01 -2.71 -10.30
N ALA A 231 -3.32 -2.95 -10.30
CA ALA A 231 -4.11 -3.20 -9.09
C ALA A 231 -4.67 -4.64 -9.09
N GLY A 232 -3.99 -5.51 -8.35
CA GLY A 232 -4.51 -6.81 -7.90
C GLY A 232 -5.08 -6.69 -6.49
N GLY A 233 -4.34 -7.19 -5.50
CA GLY A 233 -4.61 -6.94 -4.07
C GLY A 233 -4.09 -5.60 -3.53
N GLY A 234 -3.50 -4.75 -4.38
CA GLY A 234 -3.17 -3.36 -4.04
C GLY A 234 -1.78 -3.07 -3.45
N SER A 235 -0.95 -4.05 -3.06
CA SER A 235 0.34 -3.76 -2.38
C SER A 235 1.31 -2.88 -3.18
N ASN A 236 1.65 -3.25 -4.43
CA ASN A 236 2.52 -2.39 -5.23
C ASN A 236 1.86 -1.03 -5.50
N THR A 237 0.54 -1.01 -5.71
CA THR A 237 -0.21 0.21 -6.00
C THR A 237 -0.10 1.20 -4.85
N MET A 238 -0.38 0.74 -3.63
CA MET A 238 -0.37 1.57 -2.42
C MET A 238 1.05 2.01 -2.08
N GLY A 239 2.04 1.12 -2.21
CA GLY A 239 3.45 1.48 -2.02
C GLY A 239 3.97 2.48 -3.05
N THR A 240 3.56 2.33 -4.31
CA THR A 240 3.92 3.25 -5.41
C THR A 240 3.23 4.61 -5.26
N PHE A 241 2.06 4.68 -4.63
CA PHE A 241 1.31 5.92 -4.49
C PHE A 241 1.56 6.65 -3.18
N ALA A 242 2.11 5.99 -2.15
CA ALA A 242 2.18 6.51 -0.78
C ALA A 242 2.72 7.96 -0.69
N HIS A 243 3.82 8.26 -1.39
CA HIS A 243 4.42 9.60 -1.40
C HIS A 243 3.97 10.54 -2.53
N PHE A 244 2.94 10.16 -3.31
CA PHE A 244 2.36 11.01 -4.39
C PHE A 244 0.89 11.39 -4.14
N VAL A 245 0.21 10.77 -3.17
CA VAL A 245 -1.22 11.01 -2.91
C VAL A 245 -1.50 12.47 -2.55
N ASP A 246 -0.63 13.08 -1.73
CA ASP A 246 -0.80 14.47 -1.26
C ASP A 246 -0.14 15.51 -2.18
N ASP A 247 0.61 15.09 -3.21
CA ASP A 247 1.33 15.98 -4.12
C ASP A 247 0.43 16.46 -5.27
N ASP A 248 0.03 17.74 -5.26
CA ASP A 248 -0.81 18.34 -6.31
C ASP A 248 -0.22 18.21 -7.74
N GLY A 249 1.09 17.99 -7.87
CA GLY A 249 1.82 17.87 -9.14
C GLY A 249 1.91 16.47 -9.77
N ALA A 250 1.49 15.41 -9.09
CA ALA A 250 1.51 14.04 -9.62
C ALA A 250 0.15 13.39 -9.51
N GLU A 251 -0.37 12.76 -10.57
CA GLU A 251 -1.68 12.09 -10.55
C GLU A 251 -1.53 10.56 -10.41
N PRO A 252 -1.90 9.94 -9.26
CA PRO A 252 -1.87 8.49 -9.09
C PRO A 252 -3.01 7.79 -9.85
N ARG A 253 -2.68 6.81 -10.69
CA ARG A 253 -3.63 6.08 -11.54
C ARG A 253 -3.42 4.57 -11.47
N ALA A 254 -4.43 3.85 -11.00
CA ALA A 254 -4.39 2.39 -10.95
C ALA A 254 -4.90 1.74 -12.25
N VAL A 255 -4.36 0.56 -12.58
CA VAL A 255 -4.82 -0.25 -13.72
C VAL A 255 -5.25 -1.63 -13.23
N GLY A 256 -6.56 -1.86 -13.21
CA GLY A 256 -7.15 -3.14 -12.79
C GLY A 256 -7.49 -4.06 -13.97
N ARG A 257 -7.52 -5.37 -13.72
CA ARG A 257 -8.07 -6.34 -14.67
C ARG A 257 -9.55 -6.60 -14.33
N ARG A 258 -10.45 -6.43 -15.29
CA ARG A 258 -11.84 -6.92 -15.15
C ARG A 258 -11.86 -8.43 -15.44
N GLY A 259 -12.45 -9.25 -14.58
CA GLY A 259 -12.67 -10.67 -14.87
C GLY A 259 -13.47 -10.85 -16.16
N GLY A 260 -12.90 -11.59 -17.13
CA GLY A 260 -13.45 -11.80 -18.48
C GLY A 260 -12.45 -11.45 -19.60
N ARG A 261 -12.72 -11.92 -20.84
CA ARG A 261 -11.92 -11.65 -22.06
C ARG A 261 -11.95 -10.17 -22.53
N GLY A 262 -12.15 -9.22 -21.61
CA GLY A 262 -12.18 -7.79 -21.90
C GLY A 262 -10.78 -7.16 -21.90
N ARG A 263 -10.64 -6.03 -22.61
CA ARG A 263 -9.41 -5.22 -22.60
C ARG A 263 -9.12 -4.67 -21.18
N PRO A 264 -7.85 -4.52 -20.78
CA PRO A 264 -7.49 -3.75 -19.58
C PRO A 264 -8.13 -2.36 -19.64
N GLN A 265 -8.72 -1.89 -18.56
CA GLN A 265 -9.26 -0.54 -18.46
C GLN A 265 -8.50 0.22 -17.36
N LEU A 266 -8.16 1.48 -17.65
CA LEU A 266 -7.65 2.42 -16.66
C LEU A 266 -8.73 2.57 -15.57
N GLY A 267 -8.42 2.20 -14.33
CA GLY A 267 -9.41 2.02 -13.29
C GLY A 267 -8.94 2.65 -12.00
N VAL A 268 -9.63 3.71 -11.59
CA VAL A 268 -9.42 4.52 -10.38
C VAL A 268 -8.32 5.58 -10.54
N ALA A 269 -8.73 6.81 -10.88
CA ALA A 269 -8.04 7.98 -10.37
C ALA A 269 -8.27 7.99 -8.85
N VAL A 270 -7.21 8.09 -8.07
CA VAL A 270 -7.34 8.21 -6.61
C VAL A 270 -8.00 9.55 -6.32
N ASP A 271 -9.30 9.55 -6.00
CA ASP A 271 -10.06 10.78 -5.77
C ASP A 271 -9.60 11.44 -4.46
N ARG A 272 -8.87 12.55 -4.59
CA ARG A 272 -8.34 13.33 -3.47
C ARG A 272 -9.42 13.95 -2.58
N ARG A 273 -10.69 14.05 -3.00
CA ARG A 273 -11.66 14.96 -2.34
C ARG A 273 -13.11 14.48 -2.20
N ARG A 274 -13.52 13.28 -2.63
CA ARG A 274 -14.93 12.85 -2.45
C ARG A 274 -15.12 11.40 -2.01
N GLY A 275 -15.80 11.25 -0.87
CA GLY A 275 -16.58 10.06 -0.53
C GLY A 275 -17.81 9.94 -1.45
N GLY A 276 -17.59 9.42 -2.65
CA GLY A 276 -18.69 8.98 -3.52
C GLY A 276 -19.45 7.80 -2.89
N PRO A 277 -20.73 7.59 -3.25
CA PRO A 277 -21.56 6.57 -2.62
C PRO A 277 -21.00 5.17 -2.89
N PRO A 278 -21.13 4.25 -1.92
CA PRO A 278 -20.38 2.99 -1.91
C PRO A 278 -20.76 2.11 -3.09
N ARG A 279 -19.78 1.82 -3.96
CA ARG A 279 -19.82 0.56 -4.71
C ARG A 279 -19.23 -0.50 -3.78
N ARG A 280 -20.10 -1.27 -3.13
CA ARG A 280 -19.72 -2.43 -2.31
C ARG A 280 -18.72 -3.26 -3.10
N ALA A 281 -17.47 -3.28 -2.66
CA ALA A 281 -16.63 -4.42 -2.97
C ALA A 281 -17.40 -5.65 -2.45
N HIS A 282 -17.62 -6.64 -3.29
CA HIS A 282 -18.23 -7.90 -2.85
C HIS A 282 -17.24 -8.66 -1.96
N GLN A 283 -17.03 -8.14 -0.75
CA GLN A 283 -16.42 -8.86 0.36
C GLN A 283 -17.42 -9.93 0.78
N THR A 284 -16.94 -11.16 1.00
CA THR A 284 -17.74 -12.14 1.75
C THR A 284 -17.90 -11.66 3.20
N PRO A 285 -18.87 -12.19 3.97
CA PRO A 285 -19.04 -11.85 5.39
C PRO A 285 -17.78 -12.05 6.27
N ALA A 286 -16.74 -12.70 5.73
CA ALA A 286 -15.44 -12.94 6.36
C ALA A 286 -14.33 -11.97 5.91
N GLY A 287 -14.65 -10.82 5.29
CA GLY A 287 -13.65 -9.79 4.92
C GLY A 287 -12.67 -10.16 3.79
N LEU A 288 -12.81 -11.34 3.18
CA LEU A 288 -11.92 -11.78 2.09
C LEU A 288 -12.38 -11.26 0.72
N PRO A 289 -11.44 -10.86 -0.16
CA PRO A 289 -11.75 -10.50 -1.53
C PRO A 289 -12.23 -11.72 -2.33
N ARG A 290 -13.27 -11.54 -3.16
CA ARG A 290 -13.64 -12.56 -4.15
C ARG A 290 -12.53 -12.68 -5.20
N PRO A 291 -12.13 -13.91 -5.60
CA PRO A 291 -10.99 -14.15 -6.49
C PRO A 291 -11.12 -13.53 -7.90
N ASP A 292 -12.34 -13.16 -8.34
CA ASP A 292 -12.62 -12.68 -9.70
C ASP A 292 -12.85 -11.16 -9.83
N HIS A 293 -12.72 -10.40 -8.74
CA HIS A 293 -13.03 -8.96 -8.74
C HIS A 293 -11.90 -8.14 -8.11
N GLY A 294 -11.36 -7.19 -8.89
CA GLY A 294 -10.36 -6.23 -8.40
C GLY A 294 -10.87 -5.45 -7.18
N VAL A 295 -9.96 -5.20 -6.24
CA VAL A 295 -10.24 -4.47 -5.00
C VAL A 295 -10.51 -3.00 -5.32
N ALA A 296 -11.58 -2.43 -4.77
CA ALA A 296 -11.78 -0.99 -4.76
C ALA A 296 -10.79 -0.37 -3.76
N LEU A 297 -9.83 0.41 -4.26
CA LEU A 297 -8.80 1.06 -3.46
C LEU A 297 -9.36 2.34 -2.84
N GLY A 298 -9.66 2.32 -1.54
CA GLY A 298 -9.89 3.52 -0.76
C GLY A 298 -8.56 4.06 -0.25
N VAL A 299 -7.97 5.03 -0.96
CA VAL A 299 -6.75 5.72 -0.50
C VAL A 299 -7.16 6.99 0.23
N GLY A 300 -7.82 6.82 1.38
CA GLY A 300 -8.17 7.94 2.26
C GLY A 300 -7.00 8.25 3.16
N GLY A 301 -6.29 9.35 2.92
CA GLY A 301 -5.46 9.96 3.95
C GLY A 301 -6.35 10.37 5.11
N ALA A 302 -5.96 10.02 6.34
CA ALA A 302 -6.59 10.55 7.55
C ALA A 302 -6.31 12.06 7.61
N GLY A 303 -7.09 12.83 6.87
CA GLY A 303 -7.02 14.27 6.87
C GLY A 303 -7.37 14.74 8.27
N LEU A 304 -6.39 15.34 8.95
CA LEU A 304 -6.63 16.24 10.06
C LEU A 304 -7.82 17.13 9.66
N ARG A 305 -8.98 16.89 10.28
CA ARG A 305 -10.03 17.90 10.30
C ARG A 305 -9.42 19.07 11.04
N ARG A 306 -8.89 20.06 10.31
CA ARG A 306 -8.67 21.40 10.84
C ARG A 306 -10.04 21.84 11.35
N ARG A 307 -10.28 21.66 12.65
CA ARG A 307 -11.36 22.31 13.36
C ARG A 307 -11.17 23.79 13.09
N ARG A 308 -12.00 24.37 12.22
CA ARG A 308 -12.22 25.81 12.25
C ARG A 308 -12.79 26.09 13.64
N ALA A 309 -11.92 26.48 14.57
CA ALA A 309 -12.32 27.19 15.78
C ALA A 309 -12.85 28.55 15.32
N GLY A 310 -14.07 28.55 14.78
CA GLY A 310 -14.88 29.74 14.62
C GLY A 310 -15.52 30.03 15.96
N THR A 311 -14.77 30.63 16.87
CA THR A 311 -15.31 31.30 18.06
C THR A 311 -16.31 32.35 17.55
N ARG A 312 -17.60 32.03 17.66
CA ARG A 312 -18.67 33.02 17.52
C ARG A 312 -18.54 34.01 18.66
N LEU A 313 -17.86 35.13 18.40
CA LEU A 313 -17.96 36.31 19.24
C LEU A 313 -19.36 36.92 19.07
N PRO A 314 -20.08 37.25 20.16
CA PRO A 314 -21.40 37.84 20.08
C PRO A 314 -21.30 39.27 19.55
N ARG A 315 -22.05 39.57 18.49
CA ARG A 315 -22.18 40.93 17.93
C ARG A 315 -22.87 41.84 18.95
N ARG A 316 -22.11 42.72 19.61
CA ARG A 316 -22.65 43.88 20.33
C ARG A 316 -23.24 44.87 19.32
N ARG A 317 -24.52 45.22 19.52
CA ARG A 317 -25.20 46.33 18.85
C ARG A 317 -24.62 47.66 19.37
N GLY A 318 -24.08 48.48 18.47
CA GLY A 318 -23.78 49.89 18.69
C GLY A 318 -24.73 50.79 17.86
N PRO A 319 -25.02 52.03 18.30
CA PRO A 319 -26.21 52.76 17.87
C PRO A 319 -26.04 53.50 16.54
N ARG A 320 -27.16 53.65 15.83
CA ARG A 320 -27.34 54.47 14.63
C ARG A 320 -27.33 55.96 14.97
N ARG A 321 -26.48 56.74 14.28
CA ARG A 321 -26.64 58.15 13.87
C ARG A 321 -25.70 58.33 12.67
N GLY A 322 -25.94 59.07 11.60
CA GLY A 322 -26.88 60.09 11.19
C GLY A 322 -26.21 60.71 9.96
N GLY A 323 -26.94 60.89 8.85
CA GLY A 323 -26.34 61.13 7.54
C GLY A 323 -25.66 62.49 7.38
N GLN A 324 -24.82 62.60 6.34
CA GLN A 324 -24.71 63.81 5.53
C GLN A 324 -24.14 63.50 4.14
N ARG A 325 -24.84 64.02 3.13
CA ARG A 325 -24.47 64.05 1.71
C ARG A 325 -23.39 65.11 1.47
N ARG A 326 -22.53 64.87 0.46
CA ARG A 326 -21.90 65.81 -0.51
C ARG A 326 -20.65 65.11 -1.08
N ARG A 327 -20.16 65.28 -2.31
CA ARG A 327 -20.59 65.86 -3.59
C ARG A 327 -19.58 65.30 -4.62
N ARG A 328 -19.99 65.21 -5.88
CA ARG A 328 -19.16 64.86 -7.04
C ARG A 328 -17.98 65.82 -7.21
N GLN A 329 -16.86 65.33 -7.76
CA GLN A 329 -16.12 66.02 -8.83
C GLN A 329 -15.33 65.00 -9.67
N ARG A 330 -15.43 65.17 -10.99
CA ARG A 330 -14.66 64.52 -12.06
C ARG A 330 -13.57 65.50 -12.51
N ALA A 331 -12.39 65.00 -12.88
CA ALA A 331 -11.50 65.50 -13.95
C ALA A 331 -10.30 64.53 -14.01
N GLY A 332 -10.08 63.77 -15.08
CA GLY A 332 -9.19 64.11 -16.22
C GLY A 332 -7.88 63.33 -16.01
N GLY A 333 -7.43 62.38 -16.84
CA GLY A 333 -7.05 62.44 -18.25
C GLY A 333 -5.74 61.63 -18.39
N LEU A 334 -5.70 60.67 -19.33
CA LEU A 334 -4.59 59.76 -19.72
C LEU A 334 -3.36 60.48 -20.35
N PRO A 335 -2.28 59.82 -20.88
CA PRO A 335 -1.53 58.56 -20.58
C PRO A 335 0.04 58.77 -20.60
N PRO A 336 0.92 57.74 -20.60
CA PRO A 336 2.38 57.87 -20.37
C PRO A 336 3.24 57.84 -21.65
N PRO A 337 4.59 58.00 -21.53
CA PRO A 337 5.49 57.21 -22.38
C PRO A 337 6.70 56.57 -21.66
N LEU A 338 6.89 55.31 -22.05
CA LEU A 338 8.02 54.38 -22.24
C LEU A 338 9.51 54.79 -22.04
N PRO A 339 10.42 53.78 -21.96
CA PRO A 339 11.68 53.82 -21.20
C PRO A 339 12.91 54.19 -22.03
N GLY A 340 13.99 54.53 -21.32
CA GLY A 340 15.38 54.48 -21.80
C GLY A 340 16.17 53.48 -20.97
#